data_AF-A0A9Q4D1C9-F1
#
_entry.id   AF-A0A9Q4D1C9-F1
#
_cell.length_a   1.000
_cell.length_b   1.000
_cell.length_c   1.000
_cell.angle_alpha   90.00
_cell.angle_beta   90.00
_cell.angle_gamma   90.00
#
_symmetry.space_group_name_H-M   'P 1'
#
loop_
_entity.id
_entity.type
_entity.pdbx_description
1 polymer ?
#
loop_
_entity_poly.entity_id
_entity_poly.type
_entity_poly.pdbx_seq_one_letter_code
_entity_poly.pdbx_strand_id
1 'polypeptide(L)'
;MPAIIPVEGDITRLAVDAIVNAANTSLGGGAGVNGAVHAAGGPGLLAETGLWYPHGLGTGDAAWTTAGNLPARWVIHAVGPNHRAGQRDRALLVSGYRRALEVADSLGARTVAFPVLSSGIFGWPFHDAVRTAVDTIALARTDVREAYLVAHGARALQAVQTALGVSTPLRVLQGLRELYRRGYQQLRLQPGMSPSGTHWRIAITTAENLRPGDPTPFDTPRDGTRVLHYSTADRAMVDGREVTAGTTPTEAAAIILDHVGNPDPEPVHPRYTAWFASLIAEVETATSATGQALPVDHAEDVRDRDAWELGRGSGHRHPAPPR
;
A
#
# COMPACT_ATOMS: atom_id res chain seq x y z
N MET A 1 6.06 -7.79 -0.14
CA MET A 1 5.26 -6.56 0.07
C MET A 1 5.84 -5.88 1.30
N PRO A 2 6.35 -4.65 1.14
CA PRO A 2 7.00 -3.94 2.22
C PRO A 2 6.00 -3.40 3.26
N ALA A 3 6.48 -3.25 4.49
CA ALA A 3 5.94 -2.34 5.49
C ALA A 3 6.27 -0.91 5.08
N ILE A 4 5.27 -0.03 4.95
CA ILE A 4 5.49 1.40 4.70
C ILE A 4 5.55 2.16 6.02
N ILE A 5 6.69 2.80 6.30
CA ILE A 5 6.96 3.52 7.54
C ILE A 5 6.98 5.02 7.23
N PRO A 6 6.01 5.82 7.71
CA PRO A 6 6.04 7.26 7.52
C PRO A 6 7.10 7.88 8.43
N VAL A 7 8.02 8.66 7.85
CA VAL A 7 9.08 9.34 8.61
C VAL A 7 9.05 10.83 8.32
N GLU A 8 9.08 11.66 9.35
CA GLU A 8 9.39 13.07 9.18
C GLU A 8 10.90 13.27 9.27
N GLY A 9 11.51 13.88 8.27
CA GLY A 9 12.94 14.20 8.36
C GLY A 9 13.64 14.48 7.04
N ASP A 10 14.96 14.32 7.10
CA ASP A 10 15.88 14.46 5.98
C ASP A 10 16.34 13.07 5.54
N ILE A 11 15.98 12.71 4.29
CA ILE A 11 16.29 11.40 3.71
C ILE A 11 17.80 11.10 3.68
N THR A 12 18.65 12.14 3.63
CA THR A 12 20.11 11.99 3.57
C THR A 12 20.73 11.49 4.88
N ARG A 13 19.95 11.49 5.97
CA ARG A 13 20.39 11.06 7.31
C ARG A 13 19.99 9.64 7.67
N LEU A 14 19.19 8.96 6.84
CA LEU A 14 18.71 7.62 7.14
C LEU A 14 19.79 6.57 6.85
N ALA A 15 20.08 5.75 7.86
CA ALA A 15 20.92 4.56 7.72
C ALA A 15 20.05 3.37 7.30
N VAL A 16 19.90 3.20 5.98
CA VAL A 16 19.14 2.13 5.33
C VAL A 16 19.99 1.52 4.20
N ASP A 17 19.56 0.42 3.61
CA ASP A 17 20.29 -0.17 2.48
C ASP A 17 20.36 0.82 1.30
N ALA A 18 19.22 1.38 0.90
CA ALA A 18 19.17 2.36 -0.19
C ALA A 18 18.29 3.56 0.12
N ILE A 19 18.70 4.75 -0.32
CA ILE A 19 17.80 5.90 -0.43
C ILE A 19 17.45 6.15 -1.89
N VAL A 20 16.22 6.59 -2.12
CA VAL A 20 15.78 7.03 -3.44
C VAL A 20 15.98 8.54 -3.56
N ASN A 21 16.67 8.93 -4.62
CA ASN A 21 16.80 10.32 -5.01
C ASN A 21 15.71 10.68 -6.03
N ALA A 22 15.02 11.79 -5.81
CA ALA A 22 14.09 12.40 -6.77
C ALA A 22 14.87 13.13 -7.87
N ALA A 23 15.46 12.37 -8.79
CA ALA A 23 16.37 12.87 -9.80
C ALA A 23 15.65 13.55 -10.99
N ASN A 24 16.43 14.27 -11.79
CA ASN A 24 16.03 14.74 -13.11
C ASN A 24 16.68 13.88 -14.21
N THR A 25 16.29 14.06 -15.47
CA THR A 25 16.73 13.19 -16.58
C THR A 25 18.24 13.18 -16.81
N SER A 26 19.00 14.20 -16.41
CA SER A 26 20.47 14.19 -16.57
C SER A 26 21.21 13.47 -15.44
N LEU A 27 20.51 13.03 -14.37
CA LEU A 27 21.09 12.50 -13.13
C LEU A 27 22.16 13.40 -12.48
N GLY A 28 22.20 14.66 -12.88
CA GLY A 28 23.05 15.66 -12.26
C GLY A 28 22.44 16.17 -10.95
N GLY A 29 23.25 16.93 -10.20
CA GLY A 29 22.79 17.69 -9.06
C GLY A 29 21.64 18.65 -9.40
N GLY A 30 21.04 19.25 -8.38
CA GLY A 30 19.93 20.17 -8.56
C GLY A 30 19.52 20.81 -7.24
N ALA A 31 18.22 21.06 -7.08
CA ALA A 31 17.64 21.57 -5.84
C ALA A 31 16.71 20.53 -5.19
N GLY A 32 16.13 20.86 -4.04
CA GLY A 32 15.28 19.95 -3.27
C GLY A 32 16.04 18.70 -2.82
N VAL A 33 15.36 17.55 -2.79
CA VAL A 33 15.96 16.27 -2.38
C VAL A 33 17.16 15.91 -3.25
N ASN A 34 17.12 16.16 -4.56
CA ASN A 34 18.26 15.89 -5.46
C ASN A 34 19.50 16.71 -5.10
N GLY A 35 19.32 18.00 -4.82
CA GLY A 35 20.40 18.85 -4.33
C GLY A 35 20.97 18.36 -3.00
N ALA A 36 20.10 18.02 -2.06
CA ALA A 36 20.51 17.53 -0.75
C ALA A 36 21.29 16.21 -0.84
N VAL A 37 20.82 15.25 -1.65
CA VAL A 37 21.48 13.95 -1.86
C VAL A 37 22.86 14.12 -2.51
N HIS A 38 23.00 14.94 -3.56
CA HIS A 38 24.30 15.18 -4.17
C HIS A 38 25.26 15.95 -3.25
N ALA A 39 24.76 16.92 -2.48
CA ALA A 39 25.58 17.65 -1.52
C ALA A 39 26.09 16.73 -0.40
N ALA A 40 25.22 15.88 0.15
CA ALA A 40 25.56 14.96 1.23
C ALA A 40 26.39 13.76 0.77
N GLY A 41 26.12 13.21 -0.42
CA GLY A 41 26.88 12.09 -1.00
C GLY A 41 28.29 12.49 -1.46
N GLY A 42 28.55 13.78 -1.68
CA GLY A 42 29.85 14.30 -2.07
C GLY A 42 30.16 14.15 -3.57
N PRO A 43 31.34 14.61 -4.02
CA PRO A 43 31.68 14.69 -5.43
C PRO A 43 31.75 13.33 -6.14
N GLY A 44 32.05 12.25 -5.40
CA GLY A 44 32.08 10.89 -5.96
C GLY A 44 30.73 10.47 -6.55
N LEU A 45 29.62 10.82 -5.89
CA LEU A 45 28.28 10.49 -6.35
C LEU A 45 27.96 11.13 -7.72
N LEU A 46 28.33 12.40 -7.90
CA LEU A 46 28.15 13.10 -9.19
C LEU A 46 29.07 12.55 -10.29
N ALA A 47 30.29 12.13 -9.93
CA ALA A 47 31.21 11.51 -10.86
C ALA A 47 30.68 10.15 -11.34
N GLU A 48 30.10 9.34 -10.46
CA GLU A 48 29.46 8.06 -10.80
C GLU A 48 28.24 8.27 -11.72
N THR A 49 27.35 9.22 -11.43
CA THR A 49 26.20 9.46 -12.31
C THR A 49 26.64 9.90 -13.71
N GLY A 50 27.64 10.76 -13.82
CA GLY A 50 28.19 11.19 -15.12
C GLY A 50 28.92 10.08 -15.89
N LEU A 51 29.64 9.20 -15.19
CA LEU A 51 30.40 8.12 -15.81
C LEU A 51 29.52 6.93 -16.23
N TRP A 52 28.59 6.52 -15.36
CA TRP A 52 27.77 5.31 -15.57
C TRP A 52 26.54 5.60 -16.42
N TYR A 53 26.04 6.84 -16.37
CA TYR A 53 24.81 7.26 -17.08
C TYR A 53 25.05 8.53 -17.91
N PRO A 54 25.99 8.52 -18.88
CA PRO A 54 26.37 9.71 -19.66
C PRO A 54 25.22 10.27 -20.51
N HIS A 55 24.17 9.48 -20.74
CA HIS A 55 22.96 9.88 -21.46
C HIS A 55 21.76 10.13 -20.53
N GLY A 56 21.97 10.04 -19.22
CA GLY A 56 20.91 10.21 -18.22
C GLY A 56 19.92 9.04 -18.17
N LEU A 57 18.72 9.32 -17.64
CA LEU A 57 17.59 8.39 -17.57
C LEU A 57 16.32 9.01 -18.13
N GLY A 58 15.47 8.15 -18.71
CA GLY A 58 14.11 8.52 -19.11
C GLY A 58 13.21 8.78 -17.90
N THR A 59 12.21 9.63 -18.08
CA THR A 59 11.14 9.81 -17.10
C THR A 59 10.44 8.47 -16.85
N GLY A 60 10.21 8.13 -15.57
CA GLY A 60 9.61 6.88 -15.12
C GLY A 60 10.61 5.72 -14.93
N ASP A 61 11.91 5.97 -15.07
CA ASP A 61 12.96 4.98 -14.86
C ASP A 61 13.82 5.27 -13.61
N ALA A 62 14.61 4.28 -13.21
CA ALA A 62 15.53 4.38 -12.08
C ALA A 62 16.84 3.62 -12.33
N ALA A 63 17.94 4.13 -11.77
CA ALA A 63 19.24 3.49 -11.74
C ALA A 63 19.92 3.70 -10.39
N TRP A 64 21.12 3.16 -10.17
CA TRP A 64 21.78 3.24 -8.86
C TRP A 64 23.26 3.63 -8.95
N THR A 65 23.77 4.16 -7.85
CA THR A 65 25.18 4.50 -7.61
C THR A 65 25.57 4.09 -6.19
N THR A 66 26.86 4.12 -5.87
CA THR A 66 27.28 4.08 -4.48
C THR A 66 26.74 5.30 -3.74
N ALA A 67 26.58 5.23 -2.43
CA ALA A 67 26.02 6.35 -1.68
C ALA A 67 27.06 7.46 -1.34
N GLY A 68 28.33 7.30 -1.75
CA GLY A 68 29.41 8.21 -1.37
C GLY A 68 29.51 8.35 0.16
N ASN A 69 29.34 9.58 0.66
CA ASN A 69 29.44 9.88 2.09
C ASN A 69 28.13 9.69 2.87
N LEU A 70 27.03 9.27 2.24
CA LEU A 70 25.75 9.06 2.90
C LEU A 70 25.80 7.84 3.84
N PRO A 71 24.96 7.79 4.90
CA PRO A 71 24.85 6.61 5.77
C PRO A 71 24.26 5.38 5.08
N ALA A 72 23.56 5.57 3.96
CA ALA A 72 23.01 4.48 3.16
C ALA A 72 24.12 3.78 2.36
N ARG A 73 23.83 2.58 1.84
CA ARG A 73 24.80 1.83 1.02
C ARG A 73 24.74 2.22 -0.45
N TRP A 74 23.52 2.49 -0.93
CA TRP A 74 23.26 2.89 -2.32
C TRP A 74 22.34 4.11 -2.42
N VAL A 75 22.49 4.85 -3.52
CA VAL A 75 21.51 5.84 -3.95
C VAL A 75 20.83 5.31 -5.22
N ILE A 76 19.51 5.20 -5.18
CA ILE A 76 18.69 4.86 -6.35
C ILE A 76 18.13 6.17 -6.91
N HIS A 77 18.58 6.56 -8.09
CA HIS A 77 18.12 7.76 -8.78
C HIS A 77 16.87 7.44 -9.58
N ALA A 78 15.71 7.94 -9.14
CA ALA A 78 14.43 7.75 -9.83
C ALA A 78 13.96 9.07 -10.46
N VAL A 79 13.62 9.04 -11.74
CA VAL A 79 13.17 10.23 -12.48
C VAL A 79 11.65 10.25 -12.56
N GLY A 80 11.01 11.10 -11.76
CA GLY A 80 9.55 11.29 -11.82
C GLY A 80 9.12 12.25 -12.96
N PRO A 81 7.83 12.26 -13.36
CA PRO A 81 7.32 13.21 -14.33
C PRO A 81 7.34 14.66 -13.81
N ASN A 82 7.74 15.60 -14.67
CA ASN A 82 7.73 17.03 -14.39
C ASN A 82 6.38 17.65 -14.75
N HIS A 83 5.50 17.77 -13.75
CA HIS A 83 4.19 18.38 -13.91
C HIS A 83 4.29 19.86 -14.34
N ARG A 84 5.29 20.62 -13.91
CA ARG A 84 5.45 22.00 -14.42
C ARG A 84 5.81 22.07 -15.90
N ALA A 85 6.45 21.04 -16.44
CA ALA A 85 6.82 20.94 -17.85
C ALA A 85 5.78 20.22 -18.74
N GLY A 86 4.55 20.06 -18.27
CA GLY A 86 3.48 19.43 -19.07
C GLY A 86 3.47 17.90 -19.05
N GLN A 87 4.38 17.24 -18.34
CA GLN A 87 4.33 15.78 -18.16
C GLN A 87 3.22 15.44 -17.16
N ARG A 88 2.08 14.94 -17.66
CA ARG A 88 0.85 14.65 -16.90
C ARG A 88 0.57 13.16 -16.72
N ASP A 89 1.36 12.30 -17.33
CA ASP A 89 1.11 10.86 -17.29
C ASP A 89 1.46 10.28 -15.91
N ARG A 90 0.43 9.91 -15.16
CA ARG A 90 0.56 9.29 -13.83
C ARG A 90 1.25 7.94 -13.89
N ALA A 91 1.17 7.21 -15.02
CA ALA A 91 1.84 5.93 -15.19
C ALA A 91 3.37 6.06 -15.08
N LEU A 92 3.93 7.22 -15.47
CA LEU A 92 5.36 7.50 -15.29
C LEU A 92 5.73 7.70 -13.82
N LEU A 93 4.86 8.31 -13.01
CA LEU A 93 5.09 8.44 -11.57
C LEU A 93 5.06 7.07 -10.89
N VAL A 94 4.07 6.23 -11.23
CA VAL A 94 3.99 4.83 -10.79
C VAL A 94 5.25 4.06 -11.21
N SER A 95 5.68 4.21 -12.46
CA SER A 95 6.87 3.54 -12.97
C SER A 95 8.13 3.95 -12.21
N GLY A 96 8.28 5.23 -11.82
CA GLY A 96 9.42 5.68 -11.02
C GLY A 96 9.56 4.92 -9.69
N TYR A 97 8.46 4.72 -8.96
CA TYR A 97 8.47 3.91 -7.74
C TYR A 97 8.73 2.42 -8.01
N ARG A 98 8.06 1.85 -9.02
CA ARG A 98 8.22 0.44 -9.39
C ARG A 98 9.67 0.14 -9.79
N ARG A 99 10.26 0.95 -10.67
CA ARG A 99 11.65 0.80 -11.13
C ARG A 99 12.63 0.96 -9.99
N ALA A 100 12.39 1.89 -9.07
CA ALA A 100 13.24 2.03 -7.89
C ALA A 100 13.21 0.78 -7.00
N LEU A 101 12.04 0.14 -6.81
CA LEU A 101 11.93 -1.14 -6.09
C LEU A 101 12.62 -2.30 -6.83
N GLU A 102 12.48 -2.37 -8.14
CA GLU A 102 13.17 -3.39 -8.96
C GLU A 102 14.70 -3.24 -8.88
N VAL A 103 15.20 -2.00 -8.86
CA VAL A 103 16.62 -1.71 -8.65
C VAL A 103 17.04 -2.10 -7.23
N ALA A 104 16.24 -1.79 -6.22
CA ALA A 104 16.51 -2.20 -4.83
C ALA A 104 16.60 -3.73 -4.69
N ASP A 105 15.69 -4.47 -5.33
CA ASP A 105 15.71 -5.94 -5.36
C ASP A 105 16.99 -6.47 -6.02
N SER A 106 17.42 -5.85 -7.14
CA SER A 106 18.66 -6.23 -7.84
C SER A 106 19.92 -6.02 -7.01
N LEU A 107 19.88 -5.08 -6.05
CA LEU A 107 20.94 -4.81 -5.09
C LEU A 107 20.85 -5.69 -3.83
N GLY A 108 19.77 -6.47 -3.67
CA GLY A 108 19.50 -7.20 -2.43
C GLY A 108 19.13 -6.29 -1.24
N ALA A 109 18.73 -5.04 -1.49
CA ALA A 109 18.31 -4.12 -0.45
C ALA A 109 17.03 -4.63 0.24
N ARG A 110 16.95 -4.47 1.56
CA ARG A 110 15.79 -4.86 2.38
C ARG A 110 15.12 -3.66 3.02
N THR A 111 15.84 -2.57 3.19
CA THR A 111 15.35 -1.29 3.72
C THR A 111 15.57 -0.17 2.70
N VAL A 112 14.51 0.52 2.29
CA VAL A 112 14.60 1.58 1.27
C VAL A 112 13.86 2.84 1.72
N ALA A 113 14.51 3.99 1.66
CA ALA A 113 13.86 5.26 1.92
C ALA A 113 13.43 5.96 0.62
N PHE A 114 12.18 6.40 0.54
CA PHE A 114 11.59 7.10 -0.59
C PHE A 114 11.21 8.53 -0.19
N PRO A 115 11.52 9.54 -1.01
CA PRO A 115 10.83 10.81 -0.95
C PRO A 115 9.46 10.68 -1.66
N VAL A 116 8.60 11.68 -1.52
CA VAL A 116 7.39 11.79 -2.34
C VAL A 116 7.79 12.35 -3.72
N LEU A 117 8.08 11.47 -4.67
CA LEU A 117 8.54 11.81 -6.03
C LEU A 117 7.61 12.83 -6.72
N SER A 118 8.22 13.69 -7.53
CA SER A 118 7.59 14.77 -8.31
C SER A 118 6.80 15.85 -7.54
N SER A 119 6.56 15.69 -6.24
CA SER A 119 5.68 16.59 -5.46
C SER A 119 6.29 17.94 -5.06
N GLY A 120 7.62 18.07 -5.17
CA GLY A 120 8.35 19.30 -4.91
C GLY A 120 8.49 20.18 -6.16
N ILE A 121 9.72 20.35 -6.65
CA ILE A 121 10.04 21.24 -7.78
C ILE A 121 9.26 20.88 -9.04
N PHE A 122 9.05 19.60 -9.32
CA PHE A 122 8.28 19.11 -10.47
C PHE A 122 6.78 19.40 -10.35
N GLY A 123 6.27 19.75 -9.17
CA GLY A 123 4.95 20.32 -8.96
C GLY A 123 3.78 19.38 -9.20
N TRP A 124 3.96 18.07 -9.05
CA TRP A 124 2.86 17.11 -9.07
C TRP A 124 1.93 17.38 -7.87
N PRO A 125 0.59 17.31 -8.03
CA PRO A 125 -0.33 17.53 -6.91
C PRO A 125 0.00 16.64 -5.71
N PHE A 126 0.29 17.27 -4.56
CA PHE A 126 0.92 16.60 -3.43
C PHE A 126 0.13 15.39 -2.90
N HIS A 127 -1.18 15.53 -2.69
CA HIS A 127 -2.02 14.43 -2.21
C HIS A 127 -2.09 13.26 -3.20
N ASP A 128 -2.09 13.54 -4.51
CA ASP A 128 -2.06 12.49 -5.53
C ASP A 128 -0.69 11.80 -5.60
N ALA A 129 0.41 12.54 -5.45
CA ALA A 129 1.74 11.97 -5.38
C ALA A 129 1.93 11.05 -4.17
N VAL A 130 1.43 11.46 -3.00
CA VAL A 130 1.46 10.63 -1.77
C VAL A 130 0.67 9.34 -1.96
N ARG A 131 -0.56 9.41 -2.48
CA ARG A 131 -1.38 8.22 -2.73
C ARG A 131 -0.70 7.28 -3.71
N THR A 132 -0.17 7.83 -4.80
CA THR A 132 0.58 7.06 -5.80
C THR A 132 1.78 6.36 -5.18
N ALA A 133 2.54 7.01 -4.29
CA ALA A 133 3.64 6.40 -3.56
C ALA A 133 3.16 5.22 -2.71
N VAL A 134 2.16 5.46 -1.84
CA VAL A 134 1.61 4.47 -0.92
C VAL A 134 1.07 3.26 -1.69
N ASP A 135 0.22 3.47 -2.69
CA ASP A 135 -0.42 2.39 -3.44
C ASP A 135 0.62 1.57 -4.21
N THR A 136 1.55 2.23 -4.89
CA THR A 136 2.58 1.53 -5.68
C THR A 136 3.49 0.69 -4.79
N ILE A 137 3.95 1.26 -3.66
CA ILE A 137 4.84 0.55 -2.73
C ILE A 137 4.10 -0.58 -2.02
N ALA A 138 2.86 -0.36 -1.59
CA ALA A 138 2.07 -1.37 -0.86
C ALA A 138 1.73 -2.59 -1.73
N LEU A 139 1.49 -2.37 -3.02
CA LEU A 139 1.13 -3.42 -3.97
C LEU A 139 2.35 -4.09 -4.64
N ALA A 140 3.55 -3.54 -4.45
CA ALA A 140 4.75 -4.04 -5.11
C ALA A 140 5.10 -5.47 -4.66
N ARG A 141 5.40 -6.29 -5.67
CA ARG A 141 6.10 -7.56 -5.49
C ARG A 141 7.59 -7.25 -5.46
N THR A 142 8.15 -7.24 -4.26
CA THR A 142 9.54 -6.85 -3.98
C THR A 142 10.02 -7.59 -2.73
N ASP A 143 11.34 -7.79 -2.64
CA ASP A 143 12.04 -8.32 -1.48
C ASP A 143 12.29 -7.25 -0.40
N VAL A 144 12.07 -5.97 -0.72
CA VAL A 144 12.10 -4.88 0.25
C VAL A 144 11.10 -5.18 1.36
N ARG A 145 11.58 -5.14 2.59
CA ARG A 145 10.81 -5.41 3.81
C ARG A 145 10.27 -4.13 4.41
N GLU A 146 11.05 -3.06 4.39
CA GLU A 146 10.68 -1.76 4.96
C GLU A 146 10.92 -0.66 3.93
N ALA A 147 9.87 0.10 3.65
CA ALA A 147 9.88 1.26 2.78
C ALA A 147 9.58 2.51 3.62
N TYR A 148 10.59 3.34 3.86
CA TYR A 148 10.45 4.57 4.63
C TYR A 148 9.96 5.67 3.70
N LEU A 149 8.71 6.14 3.85
CA LEU A 149 8.22 7.27 3.06
C LEU A 149 8.54 8.57 3.83
N VAL A 150 9.61 9.23 3.42
CA VAL A 150 10.19 10.39 4.08
C VAL A 150 9.46 11.66 3.64
N ALA A 151 8.79 12.29 4.58
CA ALA A 151 8.08 13.54 4.43
C ALA A 151 8.84 14.68 5.11
N HIS A 152 8.92 15.84 4.46
CA HIS A 152 9.55 17.02 5.04
C HIS A 152 8.48 17.92 5.69
N GLY A 153 8.43 17.90 7.02
CA GLY A 153 7.49 18.68 7.83
C GLY A 153 6.20 17.95 8.22
N ALA A 154 5.66 18.32 9.38
CA ALA A 154 4.48 17.70 9.99
C ALA A 154 3.26 17.59 9.06
N ARG A 155 2.99 18.59 8.22
CA ARG A 155 1.86 18.57 7.27
C ARG A 155 2.02 17.48 6.20
N ALA A 156 3.25 17.30 5.71
CA ALA A 156 3.54 16.27 4.73
C ALA A 156 3.47 14.87 5.37
N LEU A 157 3.98 14.73 6.60
CA LEU A 157 3.86 13.50 7.39
C LEU A 157 2.39 13.12 7.60
N GLN A 158 1.56 14.08 8.01
CA GLN A 158 0.12 13.85 8.22
C GLN A 158 -0.57 13.37 6.95
N ALA A 159 -0.25 13.95 5.79
CA ALA A 159 -0.84 13.51 4.53
C ALA A 159 -0.45 12.07 4.17
N VAL A 160 0.81 11.68 4.43
CA VAL A 160 1.25 10.29 4.28
C VAL A 160 0.46 9.38 5.23
N GLN A 161 0.37 9.73 6.51
CA GLN A 161 -0.38 8.96 7.50
C GLN A 161 -1.87 8.81 7.11
N THR A 162 -2.50 9.87 6.62
CA THR A 162 -3.87 9.84 6.11
C THR A 162 -3.99 8.88 4.92
N ALA A 163 -3.07 8.95 3.94
CA ALA A 163 -3.09 8.05 2.79
C ALA A 163 -2.88 6.59 3.21
N LEU A 164 -1.98 6.31 4.14
CA LEU A 164 -1.77 4.98 4.69
C LEU A 164 -3.03 4.43 5.39
N GLY A 165 -3.77 5.28 6.11
CA GLY A 165 -5.03 4.90 6.75
C GLY A 165 -6.14 4.54 5.75
N VAL A 166 -6.19 5.21 4.60
CA VAL A 166 -7.12 4.89 3.49
C VAL A 166 -6.82 3.51 2.89
N SER A 167 -5.55 3.10 2.84
CA SER A 167 -5.13 1.83 2.26
C SER A 167 -5.12 0.66 3.27
N THR A 168 -5.48 0.87 4.54
CA THR A 168 -5.61 -0.22 5.52
C THR A 168 -6.61 -1.33 5.14
N PRO A 169 -7.81 -1.08 4.56
CA PRO A 169 -8.74 -2.17 4.26
C PRO A 169 -8.09 -3.22 3.34
N LEU A 170 -7.32 -2.74 2.35
CA LEU A 170 -6.51 -3.60 1.50
C LEU A 170 -5.53 -4.43 2.32
N ARG A 171 -4.89 -3.86 3.35
CA ARG A 171 -3.94 -4.60 4.19
C ARG A 171 -4.62 -5.72 4.99
N VAL A 172 -5.82 -5.48 5.51
CA VAL A 172 -6.62 -6.52 6.19
C VAL A 172 -6.99 -7.64 5.21
N LEU A 173 -7.44 -7.31 3.99
CA LEU A 173 -7.73 -8.29 2.95
C LEU A 173 -6.48 -9.09 2.54
N GLN A 174 -5.31 -8.43 2.47
CA GLN A 174 -4.04 -9.10 2.20
C GLN A 174 -3.63 -10.06 3.32
N GLY A 175 -3.89 -9.71 4.58
CA GLY A 175 -3.71 -10.61 5.73
C GLY A 175 -4.63 -11.83 5.64
N LEU A 176 -5.90 -11.64 5.27
CA LEU A 176 -6.83 -12.75 5.06
C LEU A 176 -6.41 -13.66 3.88
N ARG A 177 -5.89 -13.08 2.79
CA ARG A 177 -5.30 -13.86 1.67
C ARG A 177 -4.16 -14.75 2.14
N GLU A 178 -3.31 -14.21 3.02
CA GLU A 178 -2.19 -14.95 3.59
C GLU A 178 -2.68 -16.12 4.47
N LEU A 179 -3.73 -15.91 5.26
CA LEU A 179 -4.37 -16.97 6.04
C LEU A 179 -4.97 -18.08 5.16
N TYR A 180 -5.63 -17.73 4.06
CA TYR A 180 -6.13 -18.74 3.12
C TYR A 180 -5.03 -19.58 2.48
N ARG A 181 -3.87 -18.99 2.18
CA ARG A 181 -2.69 -19.74 1.70
C ARG A 181 -2.14 -20.69 2.75
N ARG A 182 -2.28 -20.36 4.03
CA ARG A 182 -1.87 -21.18 5.18
C ARG A 182 -2.92 -22.24 5.58
N GLY A 183 -4.05 -22.31 4.88
CA GLY A 183 -5.10 -23.31 5.10
C GLY A 183 -6.28 -22.86 5.96
N TYR A 184 -6.33 -21.60 6.43
CA TYR A 184 -7.44 -21.08 7.25
C TYR A 184 -8.68 -20.72 6.42
N GLN A 185 -9.16 -21.64 5.56
CA GLN A 185 -10.23 -21.37 4.59
C GLN A 185 -11.63 -21.36 5.20
N GLN A 186 -11.77 -21.66 6.49
CA GLN A 186 -13.00 -21.51 7.28
C GLN A 186 -13.30 -20.06 7.68
N LEU A 187 -12.36 -19.13 7.51
CA LEU A 187 -12.64 -17.70 7.75
C LEU A 187 -13.62 -17.18 6.70
N ARG A 188 -14.46 -16.24 7.12
CA ARG A 188 -15.48 -15.59 6.30
C ARG A 188 -15.37 -14.09 6.43
N LEU A 189 -15.34 -13.43 5.28
CA LEU A 189 -15.45 -11.99 5.13
C LEU A 189 -16.94 -11.63 5.01
N GLN A 190 -17.39 -10.66 5.80
CA GLN A 190 -18.70 -10.05 5.71
C GLN A 190 -18.54 -8.55 5.48
N PRO A 191 -19.20 -7.96 4.47
CA PRO A 191 -19.20 -6.52 4.30
C PRO A 191 -20.22 -5.90 5.25
N GLY A 192 -20.04 -4.63 5.58
CA GLY A 192 -20.93 -3.89 6.45
C GLY A 192 -20.68 -2.39 6.35
N MET A 193 -21.63 -1.62 6.87
CA MET A 193 -21.52 -0.17 6.95
C MET A 193 -21.64 0.27 8.41
N SER A 194 -20.98 1.37 8.76
CA SER A 194 -21.22 2.03 10.04
C SER A 194 -22.70 2.47 10.13
N PRO A 195 -23.30 2.53 11.34
CA PRO A 195 -24.67 3.01 11.52
C PRO A 195 -24.95 4.41 10.96
N SER A 196 -23.91 5.24 10.80
CA SER A 196 -23.99 6.58 10.22
C SER A 196 -23.94 6.61 8.69
N GLY A 197 -23.74 5.48 8.02
CA GLY A 197 -23.58 5.39 6.56
C GLY A 197 -22.30 6.02 6.00
N THR A 198 -21.41 6.49 6.88
CA THR A 198 -20.24 7.31 6.50
C THR A 198 -18.93 6.54 6.45
N HIS A 199 -18.86 5.37 7.08
CA HIS A 199 -17.65 4.59 7.15
C HIS A 199 -17.90 3.11 6.86
N TRP A 200 -16.89 2.52 6.26
CA TRP A 200 -16.88 1.13 5.83
C TRP A 200 -16.70 0.21 7.02
N ARG A 201 -17.25 -1.00 6.96
CA ARG A 201 -16.89 -2.07 7.87
C ARG A 201 -16.65 -3.37 7.10
N ILE A 202 -15.48 -3.97 7.25
CA ILE A 202 -15.36 -5.40 6.99
C ILE A 202 -15.38 -6.12 8.33
N ALA A 203 -16.14 -7.21 8.38
CA ALA A 203 -16.17 -8.14 9.48
C ALA A 203 -15.50 -9.44 9.06
N ILE A 204 -14.60 -9.97 9.89
CA ILE A 204 -13.98 -11.29 9.67
C ILE A 204 -14.31 -12.18 10.87
N THR A 205 -14.79 -13.38 10.60
CA THR A 205 -15.13 -14.38 11.62
C THR A 205 -14.97 -15.79 11.04
N THR A 206 -15.19 -16.83 11.84
CA THR A 206 -15.18 -18.22 11.38
C THR A 206 -16.57 -18.65 10.90
N ALA A 207 -16.64 -19.58 9.93
CA ALA A 207 -17.89 -20.13 9.44
C ALA A 207 -18.73 -20.80 10.56
N GLU A 208 -18.09 -21.43 11.55
CA GLU A 208 -18.77 -21.99 12.73
C GLU A 208 -19.46 -20.93 13.60
N ASN A 209 -18.90 -19.72 13.64
CA ASN A 209 -19.44 -18.61 14.42
C ASN A 209 -20.62 -17.97 13.68
N LEU A 210 -20.93 -18.37 12.45
CA LEU A 210 -22.09 -17.89 11.70
C LEU A 210 -23.33 -18.73 12.01
N ARG A 211 -24.49 -18.08 12.17
CA ARG A 211 -25.78 -18.75 12.34
C ARG A 211 -26.30 -19.21 10.97
N PRO A 212 -26.56 -20.51 10.76
CA PRO A 212 -27.13 -20.99 9.51
C PRO A 212 -28.54 -20.44 9.28
N GLY A 213 -28.85 -20.04 8.04
CA GLY A 213 -30.22 -19.74 7.62
C GLY A 213 -30.75 -18.37 8.04
N ASP A 214 -29.85 -17.40 8.29
CA ASP A 214 -30.25 -16.02 8.56
C ASP A 214 -31.00 -15.43 7.33
N PRO A 215 -32.18 -14.81 7.52
CA PRO A 215 -32.92 -14.17 6.43
C PRO A 215 -32.28 -12.87 5.94
N THR A 216 -31.28 -12.33 6.65
CA THR A 216 -30.46 -11.22 6.16
C THR A 216 -29.38 -11.74 5.20
N PRO A 217 -28.85 -10.93 4.26
CA PRO A 217 -27.74 -11.35 3.40
C PRO A 217 -26.42 -11.58 4.18
N PHE A 218 -26.44 -11.41 5.50
CA PHE A 218 -25.31 -11.59 6.40
C PHE A 218 -25.67 -12.67 7.41
N ASP A 219 -24.80 -13.66 7.59
CA ASP A 219 -25.02 -14.59 8.70
C ASP A 219 -24.75 -13.85 10.02
N THR A 220 -25.74 -13.79 10.92
CA THR A 220 -25.52 -13.21 12.25
C THR A 220 -24.50 -14.04 13.01
N PRO A 221 -23.45 -13.44 13.61
CA PRO A 221 -22.50 -14.17 14.43
C PRO A 221 -23.17 -14.72 15.70
N ARG A 222 -22.74 -15.90 16.15
CA ARG A 222 -23.16 -16.53 17.41
C ARG A 222 -22.53 -15.79 18.59
N ASP A 223 -21.27 -15.41 18.44
CA ASP A 223 -20.47 -14.64 19.39
C ASP A 223 -19.88 -13.42 18.69
N GLY A 224 -20.40 -12.23 19.05
CA GLY A 224 -19.94 -10.96 18.49
C GLY A 224 -18.53 -10.56 18.93
N THR A 225 -17.99 -11.14 20.01
CA THR A 225 -16.62 -10.85 20.46
C THR A 225 -15.57 -11.50 19.56
N ARG A 226 -15.93 -12.60 18.88
CA ARG A 226 -15.10 -13.31 17.89
C ARG A 226 -15.28 -12.79 16.46
N VAL A 227 -15.64 -11.51 16.32
CA VAL A 227 -15.80 -10.84 15.03
C VAL A 227 -14.85 -9.66 14.96
N LEU A 228 -13.90 -9.75 14.01
CA LEU A 228 -12.98 -8.68 13.73
C LEU A 228 -13.71 -7.59 12.95
N HIS A 229 -13.95 -6.44 13.55
CA HIS A 229 -14.48 -5.29 12.84
C HIS A 229 -13.35 -4.33 12.46
N TYR A 230 -13.22 -4.04 11.18
CA TYR A 230 -12.34 -2.97 10.69
C TYR A 230 -13.18 -1.85 10.09
N SER A 231 -12.89 -0.60 10.41
CA SER A 231 -13.55 0.57 9.80
C SER A 231 -12.58 1.64 9.31
N THR A 232 -12.95 2.33 8.22
CA THR A 232 -12.22 3.52 7.73
C THR A 232 -12.37 4.74 8.65
N ALA A 233 -13.25 4.70 9.66
CA ALA A 233 -13.45 5.78 10.64
C ALA A 233 -12.38 5.79 11.76
N ASP A 234 -12.00 4.61 12.25
CA ASP A 234 -11.49 4.44 13.62
C ASP A 234 -9.97 4.45 13.73
N ARG A 235 -9.25 5.14 12.82
CA ARG A 235 -7.79 5.04 12.72
C ARG A 235 -7.33 3.58 12.78
N ALA A 236 -7.89 2.70 11.95
CA ALA A 236 -7.27 1.41 11.68
C ALA A 236 -6.98 0.51 12.92
N MET A 237 -7.62 0.76 14.06
CA MET A 237 -7.41 -0.01 15.28
C MET A 237 -8.21 -1.30 15.21
N VAL A 238 -7.52 -2.41 15.44
CA VAL A 238 -8.04 -3.76 15.44
C VAL A 238 -7.62 -4.40 16.76
N ASP A 239 -8.56 -4.51 17.69
CA ASP A 239 -8.32 -5.04 19.05
C ASP A 239 -7.18 -4.32 19.80
N GLY A 240 -7.20 -2.98 19.79
CA GLY A 240 -6.16 -2.17 20.43
C GLY A 240 -4.81 -2.15 19.70
N ARG A 241 -4.68 -2.84 18.55
CA ARG A 241 -3.48 -2.82 17.68
C ARG A 241 -3.77 -2.04 16.40
N GLU A 242 -2.86 -1.17 15.99
CA GLU A 242 -3.04 -0.39 14.76
C GLU A 242 -2.64 -1.25 13.54
N VAL A 243 -3.59 -1.55 12.65
CA VAL A 243 -3.32 -2.10 11.32
C VAL A 243 -3.21 -0.94 10.36
N THR A 244 -2.00 -0.58 9.94
CA THR A 244 -1.81 0.47 8.93
C THR A 244 -1.41 -0.16 7.60
N ALA A 245 -1.30 0.63 6.53
CA ALA A 245 -0.58 0.18 5.34
C ALA A 245 0.92 -0.14 5.62
N GLY A 246 1.44 0.23 6.80
CA GLY A 246 2.71 -0.21 7.34
C GLY A 246 2.74 -1.64 7.89
N THR A 247 1.60 -2.18 8.34
CA THR A 247 1.52 -3.54 8.89
C THR A 247 1.74 -4.55 7.78
N THR A 248 2.62 -5.54 7.93
CA THR A 248 2.83 -6.58 6.91
C THR A 248 1.59 -7.47 6.78
N PRO A 249 1.35 -8.15 5.63
CA PRO A 249 0.25 -9.12 5.53
C PRO A 249 0.34 -10.25 6.56
N THR A 250 1.55 -10.63 6.98
CA THR A 250 1.76 -11.64 8.02
C THR A 250 1.36 -11.14 9.41
N GLU A 251 1.68 -9.89 9.75
CA GLU A 251 1.22 -9.29 11.02
C GLU A 251 -0.29 -9.08 11.01
N ALA A 252 -0.87 -8.61 9.90
CA ALA A 252 -2.31 -8.50 9.75
C ALA A 252 -3.00 -9.87 9.90
N ALA A 253 -2.41 -10.93 9.34
CA ALA A 253 -2.87 -12.31 9.53
C ALA A 253 -2.85 -12.74 11.00
N ALA A 254 -1.77 -12.43 11.74
CA ALA A 254 -1.68 -12.72 13.17
C ALA A 254 -2.76 -11.96 13.97
N ILE A 255 -2.97 -10.67 13.66
CA ILE A 255 -3.99 -9.85 14.30
C ILE A 255 -5.39 -10.44 14.08
N ILE A 256 -5.69 -10.88 12.86
CA ILE A 256 -6.96 -11.55 12.53
C ILE A 256 -7.13 -12.82 13.37
N LEU A 257 -6.12 -13.71 13.41
CA LEU A 257 -6.20 -14.98 14.14
C LEU A 257 -6.41 -14.78 15.64
N ASP A 258 -5.61 -13.91 16.25
CA ASP A 258 -5.70 -13.62 17.68
C ASP A 258 -7.12 -13.18 18.08
N HIS A 259 -7.75 -12.35 17.24
CA HIS A 259 -9.09 -11.82 17.52
C HIS A 259 -10.21 -12.84 17.30
N VAL A 260 -10.15 -13.63 16.22
CA VAL A 260 -11.21 -14.62 15.91
C VAL A 260 -11.08 -15.92 16.72
N GLY A 261 -10.04 -16.04 17.55
CA GLY A 261 -9.80 -17.18 18.44
C GLY A 261 -8.94 -18.30 17.83
N ASN A 262 -8.13 -17.98 16.83
CA ASN A 262 -7.10 -18.83 16.21
C ASN A 262 -7.54 -20.30 15.97
N PRO A 263 -8.54 -20.53 15.09
CA PRO A 263 -9.03 -21.89 14.79
C PRO A 263 -7.97 -22.72 14.05
N ASP A 264 -8.05 -24.05 14.13
CA ASP A 264 -7.16 -24.93 13.35
C ASP A 264 -7.36 -24.74 11.83
N PRO A 265 -6.31 -24.84 10.99
CA PRO A 265 -6.44 -24.71 9.53
C PRO A 265 -7.36 -25.79 8.93
N GLU A 266 -8.34 -25.37 8.11
CA GLU A 266 -9.27 -26.26 7.42
C GLU A 266 -9.36 -25.93 5.92
N PRO A 267 -8.64 -26.65 5.03
CA PRO A 267 -8.46 -26.28 3.62
C PRO A 267 -9.60 -26.73 2.67
N VAL A 268 -10.85 -26.78 3.16
CA VAL A 268 -11.96 -27.47 2.47
C VAL A 268 -12.95 -26.56 1.73
N HIS A 269 -12.57 -25.30 1.43
CA HIS A 269 -13.50 -24.33 0.81
C HIS A 269 -13.00 -23.73 -0.51
N PRO A 270 -12.70 -24.56 -1.53
CA PRO A 270 -12.07 -24.09 -2.78
C PRO A 270 -12.91 -23.06 -3.54
N ARG A 271 -14.25 -23.18 -3.52
CA ARG A 271 -15.15 -22.19 -4.16
C ARG A 271 -15.08 -20.82 -3.49
N TYR A 272 -15.07 -20.78 -2.16
CA TYR A 272 -14.98 -19.53 -1.41
C TYR A 272 -13.59 -18.91 -1.56
N THR A 273 -12.52 -19.70 -1.47
CA THR A 273 -11.16 -19.20 -1.66
C THR A 273 -10.93 -18.65 -3.07
N ALA A 274 -11.49 -19.30 -4.11
CA ALA A 274 -11.43 -18.78 -5.48
C ALA A 274 -12.21 -17.47 -5.64
N TRP A 275 -13.42 -17.40 -5.08
CA TRP A 275 -14.22 -16.16 -5.04
C TRP A 275 -13.44 -15.02 -4.37
N PHE A 276 -12.87 -15.26 -3.19
CA PHE A 276 -12.09 -14.25 -2.47
C PHE A 276 -10.83 -13.83 -3.24
N ALA A 277 -10.16 -14.78 -3.91
CA ALA A 277 -9.01 -14.47 -4.76
C ALA A 277 -9.39 -13.55 -5.93
N SER A 278 -10.59 -13.70 -6.50
CA SER A 278 -11.12 -12.78 -7.52
C SER A 278 -11.42 -11.41 -6.92
N LEU A 279 -12.11 -11.38 -5.76
CA LEU A 279 -12.44 -10.14 -5.05
C LEU A 279 -11.20 -9.29 -4.78
N ILE A 280 -10.17 -9.87 -4.18
CA ILE A 280 -8.95 -9.11 -3.83
C ILE A 280 -8.19 -8.66 -5.08
N ALA A 281 -8.19 -9.45 -6.16
CA ALA A 281 -7.56 -9.04 -7.42
C ALA A 281 -8.27 -7.84 -8.05
N GLU A 282 -9.60 -7.80 -7.99
CA GLU A 282 -10.40 -6.65 -8.44
C GLU A 282 -10.14 -5.42 -7.57
N VAL A 283 -10.14 -5.57 -6.25
CA VAL A 283 -9.83 -4.47 -5.31
C VAL A 283 -8.43 -3.89 -5.57
N GLU A 284 -7.41 -4.75 -5.73
CA GLU A 284 -6.04 -4.32 -6.03
C GLU A 284 -5.95 -3.59 -7.39
N THR A 285 -6.69 -4.07 -8.40
CA THR A 285 -6.72 -3.46 -9.74
C THR A 285 -7.44 -2.11 -9.75
N ALA A 286 -8.62 -2.03 -9.13
CA ALA A 286 -9.44 -0.84 -9.14
C ALA A 286 -8.88 0.28 -8.25
N THR A 287 -8.21 -0.09 -7.15
CA THR A 287 -7.41 0.84 -6.33
C THR A 287 -6.30 1.49 -7.16
N SER A 288 -5.61 0.69 -7.97
CA SER A 288 -4.53 1.18 -8.84
C SER A 288 -5.03 2.18 -9.91
N ALA A 289 -6.24 1.94 -10.46
CA ALA A 289 -6.83 2.74 -11.54
C ALA A 289 -7.44 4.07 -11.06
N THR A 290 -8.15 4.08 -9.92
CA THR A 290 -8.86 5.27 -9.43
C THR A 290 -8.07 6.07 -8.39
N GLY A 291 -7.00 5.47 -7.84
CA GLY A 291 -6.22 6.00 -6.72
C GLY A 291 -6.97 6.01 -5.40
N GLN A 292 -8.30 5.76 -5.38
CA GLN A 292 -9.08 5.47 -4.17
C GLN A 292 -9.01 3.97 -3.96
N ALA A 293 -8.63 3.54 -2.75
CA ALA A 293 -8.97 2.20 -2.33
C ALA A 293 -10.47 2.03 -2.57
N LEU A 294 -10.86 1.02 -3.35
CA LEU A 294 -12.25 0.61 -3.46
C LEU A 294 -12.47 -0.50 -2.44
N PRO A 295 -12.73 -0.18 -1.15
CA PRO A 295 -13.10 -1.21 -0.20
C PRO A 295 -14.38 -1.91 -0.70
N VAL A 296 -14.52 -3.15 -0.27
CA VAL A 296 -15.67 -4.01 -0.61
C VAL A 296 -16.91 -3.53 0.13
N ASP A 297 -17.96 -3.14 -0.59
CA ASP A 297 -19.20 -2.53 -0.07
C ASP A 297 -20.35 -3.48 -0.23
N HIS A 298 -21.35 -3.22 0.59
CA HIS A 298 -22.68 -3.71 0.36
C HIS A 298 -23.57 -2.52 -0.03
N ALA A 299 -24.25 -2.60 -1.17
CA ALA A 299 -25.27 -1.64 -1.52
C ALA A 299 -26.32 -1.61 -0.40
N GLU A 300 -26.50 -0.48 0.29
CA GLU A 300 -27.53 -0.32 1.34
C GLU A 300 -28.95 -0.53 0.81
N ASP A 301 -29.12 -0.54 -0.52
CA ASP A 301 -30.39 -0.83 -1.15
C ASP A 301 -30.59 -2.35 -1.26
N VAL A 302 -31.41 -2.89 -0.34
CA VAL A 302 -31.80 -4.30 -0.11
C VAL A 302 -32.43 -5.00 -1.35
N ARG A 303 -32.33 -4.41 -2.54
CA ARG A 303 -32.99 -4.87 -3.76
C ARG A 303 -32.22 -5.96 -4.51
N ASP A 304 -30.91 -6.10 -4.30
CA ASP A 304 -30.08 -7.03 -5.07
C ASP A 304 -29.08 -7.78 -4.18
N ARG A 305 -29.44 -9.01 -3.79
CA ARG A 305 -28.67 -9.86 -2.86
C ARG A 305 -27.57 -10.68 -3.55
N ASP A 306 -27.42 -10.54 -4.86
CA ASP A 306 -26.58 -11.44 -5.67
C ASP A 306 -25.17 -10.86 -5.92
N ALA A 307 -24.90 -9.62 -5.50
CA ALA A 307 -23.61 -8.95 -5.71
C ALA A 307 -23.24 -7.94 -4.62
N TRP A 308 -21.95 -7.82 -4.36
CA TRP A 308 -21.28 -6.77 -3.59
C TRP A 308 -20.87 -5.61 -4.52
N GLU A 309 -20.75 -4.40 -4.01
CA GLU A 309 -20.27 -3.24 -4.77
C GLU A 309 -18.87 -2.86 -4.29
N LEU A 310 -17.85 -2.72 -5.14
CA LEU A 310 -16.49 -2.34 -4.71
C LEU A 310 -16.34 -0.83 -4.75
N GLY A 311 -16.42 -0.15 -3.60
CA GLY A 311 -16.48 1.30 -3.52
C GLY A 311 -17.92 1.81 -3.59
N ARG A 312 -18.40 2.47 -2.53
CA ARG A 312 -19.76 3.00 -2.40
C ARG A 312 -20.05 3.96 -3.54
N GLY A 313 -21.07 3.66 -4.33
CA GLY A 313 -21.45 4.49 -5.47
C GLY A 313 -20.44 4.45 -6.63
N SER A 314 -19.56 3.45 -6.65
CA SER A 314 -18.66 3.21 -7.80
C SER A 314 -19.41 2.57 -8.97
N GLY A 315 -20.49 1.84 -8.69
CA GLY A 315 -21.16 0.96 -9.65
C GLY A 315 -20.35 -0.29 -10.03
N HIS A 316 -19.17 -0.53 -9.47
CA HIS A 316 -18.37 -1.73 -9.73
C HIS A 316 -18.89 -2.90 -8.90
N ARG A 317 -19.43 -3.95 -9.54
CA ARG A 317 -20.10 -5.07 -8.84
C ARG A 317 -19.25 -6.34 -8.86
N HIS A 318 -19.18 -7.02 -7.72
CA HIS A 318 -18.54 -8.33 -7.54
C HIS A 318 -19.59 -9.36 -7.06
N PRO A 319 -19.61 -10.62 -7.52
CA PRO A 319 -20.61 -11.60 -7.08
C PRO A 319 -20.64 -11.81 -5.56
N ALA A 320 -21.80 -12.16 -5.00
CA ALA A 320 -21.89 -12.57 -3.60
C ALA A 320 -21.06 -13.85 -3.33
N PRO A 321 -20.52 -14.02 -2.10
CA PRO A 321 -19.75 -15.20 -1.76
C PRO A 321 -20.60 -16.47 -1.87
N PRO A 322 -19.99 -17.60 -2.28
CA PRO A 322 -20.68 -18.88 -2.20
C PRO A 322 -21.01 -19.21 -0.74
N ARG A 323 -22.23 -19.71 -0.51
CA ARG A 323 -22.67 -20.26 0.78
C ARG A 323 -21.95 -21.56 1.11
#